data_AF-A0A961TTC0-F1
#
_entry.id   AF-A0A961TTC0-F1
#
_cell.length_a   1.000
_cell.length_b   1.000
_cell.length_c   1.000
_cell.angle_alpha   90.00
_cell.angle_beta   90.00
_cell.angle_gamma   90.00
#
_symmetry.space_group_name_H-M   'P 1'
#
loop_
_entity.id
_entity.type
_entity.pdbx_description
1 polymer ?
#
loop_
_entity_poly.entity_id
_entity_poly.type
_entity_poly.pdbx_seq_one_letter_code
_entity_poly.pdbx_strand_id
1 'polypeptide(L)'
;MTALAAGHRPCFTCRNEAARHFLRAYGEALGVDQPKAPQLDAYLHRERRVSGIGGQSIARDQVPQLPDGAMVEINDVPFAVRYGLAHRWTFDGYEPGVGSLSGNIRLITPVTTLAVLRQGYAPVWSAAMPRADSRLNGT
;
A
#
# COMPACT_ATOMS: atom_id res chain seq x y z
N MET A 1 8.93 -0.07 -0.97
CA MET A 1 7.45 -0.13 -0.92
C MET A 1 6.92 -1.32 -0.11
N THR A 2 7.41 -2.55 -0.34
CA THR A 2 6.98 -3.78 0.37
C THR A 2 6.80 -3.68 1.90
N ALA A 3 7.67 -2.96 2.61
CA ALA A 3 7.56 -2.81 4.06
C ALA A 3 6.23 -2.15 4.53
N LEU A 4 5.68 -1.22 3.76
CA LEU A 4 4.43 -0.52 4.10
C LEU A 4 3.21 -1.45 4.02
N ALA A 5 3.24 -2.38 3.07
CA ALA A 5 2.18 -3.36 2.86
C ALA A 5 2.12 -4.41 3.97
N ALA A 6 3.27 -4.79 4.53
CA ALA A 6 3.35 -5.57 5.77
C ALA A 6 2.96 -4.74 7.02
N GLY A 7 2.47 -3.51 6.85
CA GLY A 7 2.03 -2.64 7.94
C GLY A 7 3.16 -2.00 8.74
N HIS A 8 4.38 -1.96 8.21
CA HIS A 8 5.47 -1.19 8.82
C HIS A 8 5.44 0.24 8.33
N ARG A 9 5.43 1.21 9.24
CA ARG A 9 5.74 2.61 8.91
C ARG A 9 7.25 2.79 8.65
N PRO A 10 7.67 3.90 7.99
CA PRO A 10 9.08 4.24 7.91
C PRO A 10 9.73 4.43 9.29
N CYS A 11 11.03 4.13 9.37
CA CYS A 11 11.78 4.22 10.62
C CYS A 11 12.17 5.67 10.96
N PHE A 12 11.95 6.10 12.21
CA PHE A 12 12.32 7.44 12.67
C PHE A 12 13.85 7.66 12.78
N THR A 13 14.66 6.60 12.83
CA THR A 13 16.12 6.73 12.87
C THR A 13 16.71 6.77 11.46
N CYS A 14 16.40 5.79 10.61
CA CYS A 14 17.01 5.67 9.28
C CYS A 14 16.30 6.50 8.19
N ARG A 15 15.01 6.81 8.36
CA ARG A 15 14.18 7.50 7.36
C ARG A 15 13.28 8.55 8.02
N ASN A 16 13.90 9.41 8.84
CA ASN A 16 13.22 10.35 9.73
C ASN A 16 12.17 11.21 9.01
N GLU A 17 12.54 11.84 7.88
CA GLU A 17 11.62 12.69 7.11
C GLU A 17 10.41 11.90 6.59
N ALA A 18 10.64 10.72 6.03
CA ALA A 18 9.56 9.86 5.56
C ALA A 18 8.66 9.38 6.71
N ALA A 19 9.24 9.12 7.89
CA ALA A 19 8.49 8.73 9.08
C ALA A 19 7.62 9.87 9.63
N ARG A 20 8.16 11.10 9.65
CA ARG A 20 7.41 12.31 10.01
C ARG A 20 6.29 12.60 9.03
N HIS A 21 6.56 12.46 7.72
CA HIS A 21 5.53 12.64 6.70
C HIS A 21 4.40 11.62 6.85
N PHE A 22 4.74 10.34 7.06
CA PHE A 22 3.75 9.30 7.31
C PHE A 22 2.90 9.60 8.55
N LEU A 23 3.53 10.04 9.65
CA LEU A 23 2.83 10.37 10.89
C LEU A 23 1.91 11.60 10.75
N ARG A 24 2.32 12.61 9.98
CA ARG A 24 1.48 13.77 9.66
C ARG A 24 0.26 13.37 8.82
N ALA A 25 0.48 12.62 7.74
CA ALA A 25 -0.59 12.11 6.89
C ALA A 25 -1.56 11.21 7.67
N TYR A 26 -1.07 10.46 8.67
CA TYR A 26 -1.93 9.73 9.61
C TYR A 26 -2.81 10.67 10.45
N GLY A 27 -2.24 11.76 10.98
CA GLY A 27 -2.99 12.75 11.74
C GLY A 27 -4.09 13.40 10.90
N GLU A 28 -3.76 13.80 9.67
CA GLU A 28 -4.71 14.37 8.71
C GLU A 28 -5.80 13.35 8.34
N ALA A 29 -5.42 12.09 8.10
CA ALA A 29 -6.35 11.03 7.69
C ALA A 29 -7.40 10.67 8.76
N LEU A 30 -7.02 10.74 10.05
CA LEU A 30 -7.88 10.32 11.16
C LEU A 30 -8.35 11.48 12.04
N GLY A 31 -8.06 12.74 11.67
CA GLY A 31 -8.42 13.91 12.46
C GLY A 31 -7.74 13.95 13.83
N VAL A 32 -6.46 13.55 13.90
CA VAL A 32 -5.66 13.59 15.13
C VAL A 32 -4.72 14.78 15.07
N ASP A 33 -4.98 15.81 15.87
CA ASP A 33 -4.21 17.07 15.87
C ASP A 33 -2.73 16.89 16.23
N GLN A 34 -2.42 15.99 17.17
CA GLN A 34 -1.06 15.71 17.63
C GLN A 34 -0.75 14.22 17.53
N PRO A 35 -0.55 13.69 16.31
CA PRO A 35 -0.34 12.28 16.11
C PRO A 35 1.00 11.83 16.72
N LYS A 36 0.99 10.73 17.47
CA LYS A 36 2.19 10.17 18.10
C LYS A 36 2.52 8.79 17.55
N ALA A 37 3.81 8.51 17.37
CA ALA A 37 4.27 7.22 16.82
C ALA A 37 3.75 5.99 17.60
N PRO A 38 3.73 5.96 18.95
CA PRO A 38 3.18 4.82 19.68
C PRO A 38 1.70 4.55 19.42
N GLN A 39 0.90 5.60 19.21
CA GLN A 39 -0.51 5.47 18.87
C GLN A 39 -0.66 4.83 17.49
N LEU A 40 0.03 5.38 16.49
CA LEU A 40 0.06 4.82 15.14
C LEU A 40 0.54 3.36 15.16
N ASP A 41 1.60 3.04 15.91
CA ASP A 41 2.15 1.69 16.02
C ASP A 41 1.12 0.71 16.61
N ALA A 42 0.32 1.14 17.58
CA ALA A 42 -0.76 0.34 18.14
C ALA A 42 -1.89 0.05 17.13
N TYR A 43 -2.27 1.03 16.30
CA TYR A 43 -3.22 0.82 15.20
C TYR A 43 -2.67 -0.18 14.18
N LEU A 44 -1.47 0.07 13.66
CA LEU A 44 -0.83 -0.80 12.68
C LEU A 44 -0.62 -2.23 13.21
N HIS A 45 -0.27 -2.39 14.49
CA HIS A 45 -0.10 -3.71 15.09
C HIS A 45 -1.42 -4.49 15.19
N ARG A 46 -2.54 -3.83 15.52
CA ARG A 46 -3.86 -4.47 15.53
C ARG A 46 -4.28 -4.89 14.12
N GLU A 47 -4.12 -4.00 13.14
CA GLU A 47 -4.53 -4.25 11.76
C GLU A 47 -3.66 -5.30 11.06
N ARG A 48 -2.36 -5.37 11.40
CA ARG A 48 -1.46 -6.43 10.91
C ARG A 48 -1.93 -7.83 11.32
N ARG A 49 -2.49 -7.98 12.52
CA ARG A 49 -3.03 -9.29 12.95
C ARG A 49 -4.21 -9.71 12.06
N VAL A 50 -5.09 -8.78 11.71
CA VAL A 50 -6.21 -9.04 10.80
C VAL A 50 -5.72 -9.32 9.37
N SER A 51 -4.75 -8.53 8.90
CA SER A 51 -4.14 -8.71 7.58
C SER A 51 -3.37 -10.03 7.46
N GLY A 52 -2.73 -10.47 8.55
CA GLY A 52 -2.02 -11.76 8.63
C GLY A 52 -2.94 -12.98 8.74
N ILE A 53 -4.20 -12.81 9.15
CA ILE A 53 -5.23 -13.87 9.13
C ILE A 53 -6.03 -13.79 7.81
N GLY A 54 -5.35 -13.48 6.71
CA GLY A 54 -5.93 -13.44 5.38
C GLY A 54 -6.41 -12.07 4.89
N GLY A 55 -6.47 -11.02 5.72
CA GLY A 55 -6.89 -9.69 5.26
C GLY A 55 -8.35 -9.64 4.77
N GLN A 56 -8.73 -8.51 4.19
CA GLN A 56 -10.12 -8.26 3.79
C GLN A 56 -10.37 -8.70 2.35
N SER A 57 -11.37 -9.55 2.10
CA SER A 57 -11.77 -9.89 0.73
C SER A 57 -12.36 -8.66 0.02
N ILE A 58 -11.93 -8.40 -1.21
CA ILE A 58 -12.41 -7.28 -2.03
C ILE A 58 -12.80 -7.74 -3.43
N ALA A 59 -13.70 -7.00 -4.08
CA ALA A 59 -14.08 -7.26 -5.46
C ALA A 59 -13.01 -6.75 -6.44
N ARG A 60 -12.99 -7.34 -7.64
CA ARG A 60 -11.97 -7.09 -8.68
C ARG A 60 -11.97 -5.65 -9.17
N ASP A 61 -13.16 -5.08 -9.32
CA ASP A 61 -13.41 -3.69 -9.72
C ASP A 61 -12.96 -2.66 -8.67
N GLN A 62 -12.73 -3.09 -7.42
CA GLN A 62 -12.19 -2.23 -6.37
C GLN A 62 -10.67 -2.06 -6.47
N VAL A 63 -9.94 -2.98 -7.11
CA VAL A 63 -8.46 -2.94 -7.15
C VAL A 63 -7.94 -1.69 -7.86
N PRO A 64 -8.47 -1.27 -9.04
CA PRO A 64 -8.03 -0.03 -9.68
C PRO A 64 -8.30 1.24 -8.87
N GLN A 65 -9.21 1.18 -7.89
CA GLN A 65 -9.58 2.29 -7.01
C GLN A 65 -8.73 2.37 -5.74
N LEU A 66 -7.84 1.39 -5.52
CA LEU A 66 -6.90 1.42 -4.41
C LEU A 66 -5.81 2.46 -4.68
N PRO A 67 -5.34 3.18 -3.63
CA PRO A 67 -4.27 4.15 -3.81
C PRO A 67 -2.96 3.45 -4.21
N ASP A 68 -2.14 4.15 -5.00
CA ASP A 68 -0.76 3.75 -5.28
C ASP A 68 -0.02 3.40 -3.98
N GLY A 69 0.58 2.22 -3.93
CA GLY A 69 1.23 1.71 -2.72
C GLY A 69 0.41 0.71 -1.92
N ALA A 70 -0.87 0.52 -2.25
CA ALA A 70 -1.65 -0.59 -1.72
C ALA A 70 -1.08 -1.94 -2.23
N MET A 71 -1.24 -2.98 -1.42
CA MET A 71 -0.97 -4.36 -1.81
C MET A 71 -2.18 -5.25 -1.55
N VAL A 72 -2.38 -6.15 -2.50
CA VAL A 72 -3.39 -7.20 -2.49
C VAL A 72 -2.72 -8.54 -2.67
N GLU A 73 -3.42 -9.61 -2.31
CA GLU A 73 -3.01 -10.98 -2.54
C GLU A 73 -4.07 -11.66 -3.41
N ILE A 74 -3.62 -12.29 -4.49
CA ILE A 74 -4.48 -13.00 -5.44
C ILE A 74 -4.02 -14.44 -5.49
N ASN A 75 -4.84 -15.37 -4.99
CA ASN A 75 -4.47 -16.78 -4.84
C ASN A 75 -3.09 -16.96 -4.16
N ASP A 76 -2.89 -16.28 -3.03
CA ASP A 76 -1.66 -16.33 -2.21
C ASP A 76 -0.39 -15.77 -2.88
N VAL A 77 -0.57 -15.01 -3.95
CA VAL A 77 0.49 -14.26 -4.63
C VAL A 77 0.33 -12.77 -4.35
N PRO A 78 1.36 -12.07 -3.85
CA PRO A 78 1.28 -10.65 -3.54
C PRO A 78 1.43 -9.77 -4.79
N PHE A 79 0.60 -8.73 -4.87
CA PHE A 79 0.62 -7.71 -5.91
C PHE A 79 0.64 -6.31 -5.30
N ALA A 80 1.41 -5.41 -5.92
CA ALA A 80 1.42 -3.99 -5.64
C ALA A 80 0.50 -3.25 -6.61
N VAL A 81 -0.37 -2.38 -6.09
CA VAL A 81 -1.20 -1.51 -6.91
C VAL A 81 -0.44 -0.23 -7.23
N ARG A 82 -0.38 0.10 -8.53
CA ARG A 82 0.19 1.34 -9.04
C ARG A 82 -0.48 1.74 -10.35
N TYR A 83 -0.88 3.00 -10.49
CA TYR A 83 -1.59 3.52 -11.67
C TYR A 83 -2.82 2.70 -12.04
N GLY A 84 -3.54 2.18 -11.03
CA GLY A 84 -4.71 1.32 -11.21
C GLY A 84 -4.41 -0.10 -11.70
N LEU A 85 -3.14 -0.50 -11.84
CA LEU A 85 -2.72 -1.83 -12.25
C LEU A 85 -2.15 -2.63 -11.07
N ALA A 86 -2.34 -3.94 -11.09
CA ALA A 86 -1.74 -4.85 -10.12
C ALA A 86 -0.42 -5.43 -10.67
N HIS A 87 0.70 -5.13 -10.01
CA HIS A 87 2.03 -5.61 -10.35
C HIS A 87 2.44 -6.75 -9.43
N ARG A 88 2.68 -7.95 -9.97
CA ARG A 88 3.14 -9.09 -9.15
C ARG A 88 4.45 -8.72 -8.47
N TRP A 89 4.52 -8.88 -7.16
CA TRP A 89 5.76 -8.68 -6.42
C TRP A 89 6.55 -9.98 -6.33
N THR A 90 7.84 -9.90 -6.59
CA THR A 90 8.81 -10.99 -6.42
C THR A 90 10.05 -10.46 -5.70
N PHE A 91 10.92 -11.36 -5.25
CA PHE A 91 12.21 -10.96 -4.68
C PHE A 91 13.09 -10.22 -5.70
N ASP A 92 12.92 -10.50 -6.98
CA ASP A 92 13.66 -9.85 -8.08
C ASP A 92 13.06 -8.50 -8.50
N GLY A 93 11.86 -8.16 -8.03
CA GLY A 93 11.24 -6.86 -8.29
C GLY A 93 9.73 -6.95 -8.53
N TYR A 94 9.28 -6.28 -9.58
CA TYR A 94 7.86 -6.22 -9.94
C TYR A 94 7.69 -6.61 -11.40
N GLU A 95 6.67 -7.40 -11.67
CA GLU A 95 6.28 -7.75 -13.03
C GLU A 95 5.41 -6.65 -13.68
N PRO A 96 5.24 -6.69 -15.01
CA PRO A 96 4.29 -5.83 -15.70
C PRO A 96 2.90 -5.88 -15.07
N GLY A 97 2.24 -4.73 -15.03
CA GLY A 97 0.95 -4.57 -14.36
C GLY A 97 -0.17 -5.23 -15.16
N VAL A 98 -1.08 -5.91 -14.46
CA VAL A 98 -2.29 -6.51 -15.05
C VAL A 98 -3.54 -5.79 -14.54
N GLY A 99 -4.46 -5.47 -15.46
CA GLY A 99 -5.76 -4.89 -15.13
C GLY A 99 -6.88 -5.92 -15.02
N SER A 100 -6.75 -7.05 -15.73
CA SER A 100 -7.72 -8.15 -15.66
C SER A 100 -7.28 -9.13 -14.57
N LEU A 101 -7.99 -9.12 -13.44
CA LEU A 101 -7.69 -9.95 -12.28
C LEU A 101 -8.67 -11.12 -12.18
N SER A 102 -8.17 -12.27 -11.74
CA SER A 102 -9.00 -13.45 -11.47
C SER A 102 -8.56 -14.23 -10.24
N GLY A 103 -9.53 -14.76 -9.50
CA GLY A 103 -9.31 -15.49 -8.26
C GLY A 103 -9.87 -14.76 -7.04
N ASN A 104 -9.52 -15.27 -5.85
CA ASN A 104 -9.84 -14.63 -4.59
C ASN A 104 -8.84 -13.50 -4.35
N ILE A 105 -9.36 -12.27 -4.13
CA ILE A 105 -8.53 -11.08 -3.92
C ILE A 105 -8.70 -10.62 -2.48
N ARG A 106 -7.57 -10.56 -1.78
CA ARG A 106 -7.51 -10.12 -0.38
C ARG A 106 -6.66 -8.86 -0.28
N LEU A 107 -7.20 -7.82 0.33
CA LEU A 107 -6.47 -6.63 0.70
C LEU A 107 -5.63 -6.94 1.94
N ILE A 108 -4.31 -6.88 1.77
CA ILE A 108 -3.34 -7.20 2.83
C ILE A 108 -2.67 -5.95 3.42
N THR A 109 -2.97 -4.78 2.85
CA THR A 109 -2.51 -3.50 3.41
C THR A 109 -3.44 -3.03 4.52
N PRO A 110 -2.91 -2.65 5.70
CA PRO A 110 -3.71 -2.13 6.80
C PRO A 110 -4.56 -0.92 6.39
N VAL A 111 -5.78 -0.83 6.91
CA VAL A 111 -6.71 0.28 6.61
C VAL A 111 -6.14 1.64 7.00
N THR A 112 -5.37 1.72 8.09
CA THR A 112 -4.65 2.95 8.47
C THR A 112 -3.62 3.33 7.41
N THR A 113 -2.87 2.36 6.87
CA THR A 113 -1.92 2.63 5.78
C THR A 113 -2.63 3.10 4.52
N LEU A 114 -3.78 2.53 4.16
CA LEU A 114 -4.58 2.99 3.02
C LEU A 114 -5.05 4.43 3.20
N ALA A 115 -5.48 4.80 4.41
CA ALA A 115 -5.89 6.17 4.72
C ALA A 115 -4.72 7.16 4.58
N VAL A 116 -3.53 6.78 5.06
CA VAL A 116 -2.29 7.56 4.90
C VAL A 116 -1.89 7.74 3.43
N LEU A 117 -1.97 6.68 2.62
CA LEU A 117 -1.69 6.74 1.18
C LEU A 117 -2.66 7.69 0.46
N ARG A 118 -3.95 7.67 0.83
CA ARG A 118 -4.97 8.57 0.26
C ARG A 118 -4.76 10.03 0.62
N GLN A 119 -4.10 10.34 1.75
CA GLN A 119 -3.68 11.70 2.11
C GLN A 119 -2.41 12.17 1.38
N GLY A 120 -1.92 11.42 0.39
CA GLY A 120 -0.80 11.84 -0.45
C GLY A 120 0.57 11.38 0.05
N TYR A 121 0.64 10.50 1.04
CA TYR A 121 1.90 9.83 1.35
C TYR A 121 2.31 8.93 0.16
N ALA A 122 3.33 9.36 -0.59
CA ALA A 122 3.86 8.60 -1.71
C ALA A 122 5.00 7.66 -1.26
N PRO A 123 4.85 6.32 -1.38
CA PRO A 123 5.91 5.40 -1.05
C PRO A 123 7.04 5.45 -2.08
N VAL A 124 8.27 5.23 -1.61
CA VAL A 124 9.43 5.06 -2.51
C VAL A 124 9.38 3.66 -3.14
N TRP A 125 9.31 3.65 -4.46
CA TRP A 125 9.39 2.46 -5.31
C TRP A 125 10.84 2.10 -5.59
N SER A 126 11.14 0.81 -5.75
CA SER A 126 12.46 0.41 -6.27
C SER A 126 12.57 0.79 -7.75
N ALA A 127 13.80 0.93 -8.25
CA ALA A 127 14.05 1.24 -9.65
C ALA A 127 13.45 0.21 -10.63
N ALA A 128 13.24 -1.02 -10.16
CA ALA A 128 12.63 -2.11 -10.93
C ALA A 128 11.11 -1.94 -11.15
N MET A 129 10.43 -1.06 -10.41
CA MET A 129 9.00 -0.87 -10.59
C MET A 129 8.71 -0.14 -11.91
N PRO A 130 7.86 -0.69 -12.81
CA PRO A 130 7.45 0.00 -14.02
C PRO A 130 6.95 1.43 -13.74
N ARG A 131 7.38 2.37 -14.58
CA ARG A 131 6.86 3.74 -14.60
C ARG A 131 5.51 3.75 -15.31
N ALA A 132 4.71 4.80 -15.10
CA ALA A 132 3.50 4.99 -15.88
C ALA A 132 3.88 4.98 -17.36
N ASP A 133 3.35 4.03 -18.13
CA ASP A 133 3.56 4.05 -19.56
C ASP A 133 2.80 5.25 -20.13
N SER A 134 3.48 6.09 -20.90
CA SER A 134 2.90 7.30 -21.51
C SER A 134 1.95 6.97 -22.68
N ARG A 135 1.61 5.69 -22.88
CA ARG A 135 0.95 5.16 -24.08
C ARG A 135 -0.54 4.82 -23.93
N LEU A 136 -1.20 5.22 -22.83
CA LEU A 136 -2.65 5.06 -22.70
C LEU A 136 -3.48 6.19 -23.34
N ASN A 137 -2.89 7.03 -24.19
CA ASN A 137 -3.62 7.88 -25.13
C ASN A 137 -3.29 7.46 -26.57
N GLY A 138 -3.85 6.33 -26.98
CA GLY A 138 -3.93 5.91 -28.38
C GLY A 138 -5.38 5.66 -28.72
N THR A 139 -5.97 6.63 -29.43
CA THR A 139 -7.25 6.65 -30.15
C THR A 139 -7.88 5.31 -30.51
#